data_AF-A0A512MFZ9-F1
#
_entry.id   AF-A0A512MFZ9-F1
#
_cell.length_a   1.000
_cell.length_b   1.000
_cell.length_c   1.000
_cell.angle_alpha   90.00
_cell.angle_beta   90.00
_cell.angle_gamma   90.00
#
_symmetry.space_group_name_H-M   'P 1'
#
loop_
_entity.id
_entity.type
_entity.pdbx_description
1 polymer ?
#
loop_
_entity_poly.entity_id
_entity_poly.type
_entity_poly.pdbx_seq_one_letter_code
_entity_poly.pdbx_strand_id
1 'polypeptide(L)'
;MLTSITVRAIAWGGKFIGQGQDGVARLTVTDDYGNIIAGVQDAPITQGNVDGGDGSGVTQDIMQSVPWGTPVNPTDAYSYTFSFEPPAPVQLTFTVNVFHNGTLMATASNQQVVWPGLTLSGTAAVVVVVPGLLTNMITPAALTTGQPTTIQANVYMMCGCKIDNDYWPGGNFNVQAVVTNASGTVVATVPLYWQSLATFAGSWTPETQGPVTLQSFVIETTNGNTAFSVPVSANVQ
;
A
#
# COMPACT_ATOMS: atom_id res chain seq x y z
N MET A 1 31.17 -19.08 -1.15
CA MET A 1 30.46 -19.41 -2.42
C MET A 1 29.40 -18.37 -2.62
N LEU A 2 29.54 -17.56 -3.66
CA LEU A 2 28.66 -16.45 -3.93
C LEU A 2 27.24 -16.93 -4.19
N THR A 3 26.30 -16.38 -3.43
CA THR A 3 24.86 -16.62 -3.55
C THR A 3 24.24 -15.31 -3.99
N SER A 4 23.46 -15.32 -5.08
CA SER A 4 22.83 -14.13 -5.65
C SER A 4 21.32 -14.27 -5.61
N ILE A 5 20.61 -13.24 -5.16
CA ILE A 5 19.16 -13.27 -4.96
C ILE A 5 18.54 -12.02 -5.55
N THR A 6 17.50 -12.20 -6.36
CA THR A 6 16.64 -11.12 -6.84
C THR A 6 15.31 -11.17 -6.11
N VAL A 7 14.96 -10.07 -5.45
CA VAL A 7 13.72 -9.90 -4.70
C VAL A 7 12.81 -8.94 -5.44
N ARG A 8 11.51 -9.24 -5.50
CA ARG A 8 10.49 -8.37 -6.11
C ARG A 8 9.38 -8.08 -5.13
N ALA A 9 8.87 -6.85 -5.16
CA ALA A 9 7.72 -6.45 -4.36
C ALA A 9 6.55 -6.10 -5.28
N ILE A 10 5.36 -6.64 -4.99
CA ILE A 10 4.16 -6.49 -5.82
C ILE A 10 3.00 -6.02 -4.95
N ALA A 11 2.20 -5.08 -5.46
CA ALA A 11 1.00 -4.60 -4.80
C ALA A 11 -0.20 -5.52 -5.10
N TRP A 12 -0.99 -5.88 -4.10
CA TRP A 12 -2.22 -6.63 -4.31
C TRP A 12 -3.24 -5.75 -5.05
N GLY A 13 -3.72 -6.22 -6.21
CA GLY A 13 -4.74 -5.54 -7.01
C GLY A 13 -4.23 -4.31 -7.75
N GLY A 14 -2.98 -3.91 -7.53
CA GLY A 14 -2.32 -2.76 -8.15
C GLY A 14 -1.06 -3.16 -8.92
N LYS A 15 -0.36 -2.17 -9.48
CA LYS A 15 0.90 -2.39 -10.22
C LYS A 15 2.11 -2.54 -9.28
N PHE A 16 3.30 -2.70 -9.85
CA PHE A 16 4.55 -2.91 -9.11
C PHE A 16 4.96 -1.72 -8.24
N ILE A 17 5.73 -2.00 -7.18
CA ILE A 17 6.17 -0.96 -6.25
C ILE A 17 7.53 -0.39 -6.67
N GLY A 18 7.53 0.85 -7.17
CA GLY A 18 8.73 1.57 -7.60
C GLY A 18 8.90 2.93 -6.95
N GLN A 19 9.68 3.81 -7.60
CA GLN A 19 9.70 5.24 -7.29
C GLN A 19 8.41 5.92 -7.79
N GLY A 20 7.28 5.63 -7.16
CA GLY A 20 6.03 6.36 -7.36
C GLY A 20 5.97 7.60 -6.47
N GLN A 21 5.20 8.61 -6.88
CA GLN A 21 4.97 9.82 -6.07
C GLN A 21 4.07 9.54 -4.85
N ASP A 22 3.21 8.52 -4.94
CA ASP A 22 2.20 8.26 -3.92
C ASP A 22 2.67 7.18 -2.92
N GLY A 23 3.26 6.05 -3.34
CA GLY A 23 3.68 4.98 -2.43
C GLY A 23 5.14 4.56 -2.61
N VAL A 24 5.85 4.30 -1.52
CA VAL A 24 7.25 3.82 -1.53
C VAL A 24 7.38 2.49 -0.79
N ALA A 25 7.97 1.48 -1.43
CA ALA A 25 8.41 0.25 -0.74
C ALA A 25 9.89 0.28 -0.39
N ARG A 26 10.20 -0.20 0.81
CA ARG A 26 11.56 -0.40 1.31
C ARG A 26 11.74 -1.86 1.71
N LEU A 27 12.85 -2.46 1.30
CA LEU A 27 13.19 -3.86 1.58
C LEU A 27 14.27 -3.93 2.66
N THR A 28 14.04 -4.80 3.63
CA THR A 28 15.07 -5.28 4.56
C THR A 28 15.15 -6.79 4.48
N VAL A 29 16.35 -7.33 4.35
CA VAL A 29 16.60 -8.78 4.38
C VAL A 29 17.39 -9.11 5.63
N THR A 30 16.87 -10.01 6.46
CA THR A 30 17.56 -10.49 7.66
C THR A 30 17.75 -12.00 7.64
N ASP A 31 18.77 -12.49 8.34
CA ASP A 31 18.86 -13.92 8.68
C ASP A 31 17.96 -14.29 9.86
N ASP A 32 18.04 -15.54 10.30
CA ASP A 32 17.32 -16.12 11.44
C ASP A 32 17.78 -15.56 12.80
N TYR A 33 18.93 -14.90 12.84
CA TYR A 33 19.44 -14.21 14.02
C TYR A 33 19.08 -12.71 14.04
N GLY A 34 18.41 -12.22 12.99
CA GLY A 34 18.04 -10.82 12.83
C GLY A 34 19.18 -9.92 12.31
N ASN A 35 20.30 -10.49 11.87
CA ASN A 35 21.37 -9.72 11.24
C ASN A 35 20.88 -9.23 9.88
N ILE A 36 21.16 -7.96 9.57
CA ILE A 36 20.85 -7.39 8.26
C ILE A 36 21.83 -7.97 7.23
N ILE A 37 21.31 -8.72 6.27
CA ILE A 37 22.08 -9.30 5.17
C ILE A 37 22.13 -8.34 3.97
N ALA A 38 21.00 -7.69 3.67
CA ALA A 38 20.88 -6.75 2.57
C ALA A 38 19.63 -5.87 2.75
N GLY A 39 19.46 -4.90 1.84
CA GLY A 39 18.27 -4.07 1.80
C GLY A 39 18.56 -2.63 1.43
N VAL A 40 17.48 -1.86 1.27
CA VAL A 40 17.52 -0.42 1.03
C VAL A 40 16.64 0.21 2.10
N GLN A 41 17.22 0.51 3.27
CA GLN A 41 16.46 0.99 4.43
C GLN A 41 16.08 2.47 4.33
N ASP A 42 16.90 3.25 3.62
CA ASP A 42 16.77 4.70 3.50
C ASP A 42 16.39 5.17 2.08
N ALA A 43 16.30 4.25 1.13
CA ALA A 43 15.91 4.56 -0.25
C ALA A 43 14.91 3.51 -0.78
N PRO A 44 14.04 3.88 -1.75
CA PRO A 44 13.11 2.94 -2.38
C PRO A 44 13.84 1.76 -3.04
N ILE A 45 13.11 0.68 -3.29
CA ILE A 45 13.53 -0.35 -4.25
C ILE A 45 13.51 0.30 -5.65
N THR A 46 14.67 0.40 -6.31
CA THR A 46 14.82 1.16 -7.57
C THR A 46 15.31 0.36 -8.76
N GLN A 47 15.76 -0.89 -8.60
CA GLN A 47 16.43 -1.62 -9.68
C GLN A 47 15.45 -2.52 -10.46
N GLY A 48 15.00 -2.11 -11.64
CA GLY A 48 14.13 -2.94 -12.49
C GLY A 48 13.96 -2.36 -13.89
N ASN A 49 13.58 -3.20 -14.85
CA ASN A 49 13.45 -2.85 -16.26
C ASN A 49 12.11 -2.15 -16.55
N VAL A 50 11.94 -0.91 -16.09
CA VAL A 50 10.98 -0.01 -16.76
C VAL A 50 11.55 1.41 -16.78
N ASP A 51 12.39 1.68 -17.78
CA ASP A 51 12.70 3.05 -18.18
C ASP A 51 11.42 3.68 -18.79
N GLY A 52 10.96 4.80 -18.22
CA GLY A 52 10.11 5.77 -18.92
C GLY A 52 8.58 5.61 -18.87
N GLY A 53 8.01 4.76 -18.01
CA GLY A 53 6.55 4.69 -17.76
C GLY A 53 6.15 5.13 -16.35
N ASP A 54 4.85 5.25 -16.05
CA ASP A 54 4.25 5.52 -14.71
C ASP A 54 4.56 4.46 -13.63
N GLY A 55 5.63 3.67 -13.79
CA GLY A 55 6.00 2.54 -12.93
C GLY A 55 5.23 1.25 -13.22
N SER A 56 4.43 1.19 -14.29
CA SER A 56 3.52 0.08 -14.55
C SER A 56 4.08 -1.15 -15.24
N GLY A 57 5.01 -0.99 -16.18
CA GLY A 57 5.50 -2.05 -17.08
C GLY A 57 4.44 -2.63 -18.04
N VAL A 58 3.18 -2.76 -17.62
CA VAL A 58 2.08 -3.46 -18.29
C VAL A 58 0.72 -2.81 -17.93
N THR A 59 0.61 -1.47 -18.00
CA THR A 59 -0.68 -0.76 -17.72
C THR A 59 -1.85 -1.38 -18.45
N GLN A 60 -1.65 -1.78 -19.72
CA GLN A 60 -2.70 -2.39 -20.51
C GLN A 60 -3.14 -3.76 -19.97
N ASP A 61 -2.22 -4.62 -19.52
CA ASP A 61 -2.60 -5.95 -19.03
C ASP A 61 -3.28 -5.88 -17.66
N ILE A 62 -2.89 -4.92 -16.82
CA ILE A 62 -3.51 -4.67 -15.50
C ILE A 62 -4.89 -4.03 -15.67
N MET A 63 -5.11 -3.26 -16.72
CA MET A 63 -6.39 -2.63 -17.06
C MET A 63 -7.26 -3.50 -17.99
N GLN A 64 -6.77 -4.62 -18.53
CA GLN A 64 -7.54 -5.51 -19.41
C GLN A 64 -8.21 -6.66 -18.63
N SER A 65 -9.09 -7.37 -19.34
CA SER A 65 -10.05 -8.40 -18.90
C SER A 65 -9.47 -9.66 -18.23
N VAL A 66 -8.24 -9.64 -17.72
CA VAL A 66 -7.77 -10.71 -16.84
C VAL A 66 -8.62 -10.71 -15.56
N PRO A 67 -9.06 -11.89 -15.07
CA PRO A 67 -9.80 -11.96 -13.82
C PRO A 67 -9.04 -11.22 -12.74
N TRP A 68 -9.75 -10.32 -12.08
CA TRP A 68 -9.18 -9.52 -11.03
C TRP A 68 -8.61 -10.42 -9.90
N GLY A 69 -7.41 -10.08 -9.42
CA GLY A 69 -6.61 -10.96 -8.56
C GLY A 69 -5.68 -11.93 -9.30
N THR A 70 -5.63 -11.91 -10.64
CA THR A 70 -4.59 -12.61 -11.42
C THR A 70 -3.22 -12.03 -11.06
N PRO A 71 -2.25 -12.85 -10.60
CA PRO A 71 -0.91 -12.36 -10.27
C PRO A 71 -0.27 -11.68 -11.49
N VAL A 72 0.18 -10.44 -11.32
CA VAL A 72 0.93 -9.72 -12.36
C VAL A 72 2.23 -10.48 -12.62
N ASN A 73 2.62 -10.63 -13.89
CA ASN A 73 3.88 -11.28 -14.24
C ASN A 73 5.04 -10.52 -13.56
N PRO A 74 5.79 -11.16 -12.64
CA PRO A 74 6.77 -10.44 -11.84
C PRO A 74 7.97 -9.95 -12.65
N THR A 75 8.16 -10.36 -13.92
CA THR A 75 9.24 -9.86 -14.79
C THR A 75 9.31 -8.34 -14.85
N ASP A 76 8.16 -7.70 -14.83
CA ASP A 76 8.03 -6.26 -15.07
C ASP A 76 8.03 -5.46 -13.76
N ALA A 77 8.23 -6.14 -12.62
CA ALA A 77 8.37 -5.54 -11.31
C ALA A 77 9.71 -4.84 -11.12
N TYR A 78 9.71 -3.81 -10.27
CA TYR A 78 10.93 -3.38 -9.61
C TYR A 78 11.49 -4.52 -8.77
N SER A 79 12.80 -4.65 -8.82
CA SER A 79 13.53 -5.68 -8.13
C SER A 79 14.67 -5.09 -7.29
N TYR A 80 15.22 -5.93 -6.43
CA TYR A 80 16.46 -5.64 -5.74
C TYR A 80 17.30 -6.90 -5.80
N THR A 81 18.47 -6.79 -6.43
CA THR A 81 19.41 -7.91 -6.51
C THR A 81 20.57 -7.65 -5.58
N PHE A 82 20.87 -8.62 -4.73
CA PHE A 82 22.02 -8.60 -3.85
C PHE A 82 22.74 -9.95 -3.90
N SER A 83 23.99 -9.96 -3.47
CA SER A 83 24.76 -11.20 -3.36
C SER A 83 25.53 -11.23 -2.04
N PHE A 84 25.65 -12.42 -1.46
CA PHE A 84 26.35 -12.66 -0.19
C PHE A 84 26.91 -14.09 -0.16
N GLU A 85 27.74 -14.41 0.82
CA GLU A 85 28.36 -15.73 0.96
C GLU A 85 27.95 -16.38 2.30
N PRO A 86 26.80 -17.08 2.37
CA PRO A 86 26.43 -17.79 3.57
C PRO A 86 27.37 -19.00 3.81
N PRO A 87 27.84 -19.24 5.05
CA PRO A 87 28.73 -20.36 5.36
C PRO A 87 28.00 -21.72 5.42
N ALA A 88 26.68 -21.70 5.61
CA ALA A 88 25.78 -22.84 5.71
C ALA A 88 24.39 -22.42 5.19
N PRO A 89 23.43 -23.36 5.01
CA PRO A 89 22.06 -22.99 4.68
C PRO A 89 21.49 -22.00 5.69
N VAL A 90 20.90 -20.91 5.20
CA VAL A 90 20.38 -19.82 6.04
C VAL A 90 18.92 -19.56 5.69
N GLN A 91 18.09 -19.31 6.71
CA GLN A 91 16.73 -18.83 6.50
C GLN A 91 16.76 -17.30 6.41
N LEU A 92 16.31 -16.76 5.30
CA LEU A 92 16.19 -15.32 5.10
C LEU A 92 14.74 -14.88 5.30
N THR A 93 14.55 -13.74 5.95
CA THR A 93 13.28 -13.01 6.00
C THR A 93 13.38 -11.77 5.13
N PHE A 94 12.53 -11.70 4.10
CA PHE A 94 12.41 -10.56 3.20
C PHE A 94 11.24 -9.71 3.66
N THR A 95 11.51 -8.56 4.28
CA THR A 95 10.50 -7.67 4.82
C THR A 95 10.35 -6.45 3.93
N VAL A 96 9.14 -6.20 3.42
CA VAL A 96 8.79 -5.01 2.66
C VAL A 96 7.90 -4.11 3.50
N ASN A 97 8.36 -2.88 3.71
CA ASN A 97 7.59 -1.82 4.36
C ASN A 97 7.09 -0.83 3.31
N VAL A 98 5.78 -0.57 3.31
CA VAL A 98 5.11 0.36 2.41
C VAL A 98 4.84 1.67 3.13
N PHE A 99 5.25 2.78 2.53
CA PHE A 99 5.06 4.12 3.06
C PHE A 99 4.19 4.97 2.14
N HIS A 100 3.33 5.80 2.73
CA HIS A 100 2.57 6.83 2.05
C HIS A 100 2.63 8.12 2.87
N ASN A 101 2.99 9.25 2.25
CA ASN A 101 3.16 10.52 2.94
C ASN A 101 4.02 10.42 4.22
N GLY A 102 5.08 9.60 4.18
CA GLY A 102 5.98 9.36 5.31
C GLY A 102 5.45 8.41 6.40
N THR A 103 4.20 7.94 6.29
CA THR A 103 3.58 7.02 7.25
C THR A 103 3.73 5.58 6.78
N LEU A 104 4.07 4.66 7.70
CA LEU A 104 4.10 3.22 7.43
C LEU A 104 2.65 2.72 7.29
N MET A 105 2.29 2.25 6.10
CA MET A 105 0.93 1.80 5.77
C MET A 105 0.77 0.30 5.94
N ALA A 106 1.81 -0.46 5.58
CA ALA A 106 1.78 -1.91 5.66
C ALA A 106 3.19 -2.48 5.75
N THR A 107 3.28 -3.67 6.33
CA THR A 107 4.48 -4.51 6.31
C THR A 107 4.05 -5.88 5.84
N ALA A 108 4.77 -6.42 4.86
CA ALA A 108 4.63 -7.81 4.45
C ALA A 108 6.00 -8.49 4.48
N SER A 109 6.00 -9.80 4.69
CA SER A 109 7.24 -10.57 4.65
C SER A 109 7.06 -11.92 4.00
N ASN A 110 8.17 -12.42 3.47
CA ASN A 110 8.33 -13.78 2.97
C ASN A 110 9.58 -14.39 3.61
N GLN A 111 9.55 -15.69 3.92
CA GLN A 111 10.68 -16.43 4.45
C GLN A 111 11.08 -17.55 3.53
N GLN A 112 12.38 -17.67 3.26
CA GLN A 112 12.90 -18.72 2.39
C GLN A 112 14.27 -19.20 2.86
N VAL A 113 14.49 -20.51 2.76
CA VAL A 113 15.80 -21.12 3.00
C VAL A 113 16.65 -20.98 1.74
N VAL A 114 17.88 -20.52 1.93
CA VAL A 114 18.86 -20.32 0.86
C VAL A 114 20.08 -21.20 1.11
N TRP A 115 20.46 -21.96 0.09
CA TRP A 115 21.63 -22.84 0.14
C TRP A 115 22.87 -22.11 -0.44
N PRO A 116 24.06 -22.24 0.18
CA PRO A 116 25.27 -21.59 -0.29
C PRO A 116 25.64 -21.94 -1.74
N GLY A 117 25.93 -20.91 -2.54
CA GLY A 117 26.34 -21.04 -3.93
C GLY A 117 25.20 -21.15 -4.93
N LEU A 118 23.93 -21.10 -4.49
CA LEU A 118 22.79 -21.08 -5.40
C LEU A 118 22.42 -19.65 -5.82
N THR A 119 21.94 -19.52 -7.05
CA THR A 119 21.39 -18.26 -7.57
C THR A 119 19.87 -18.35 -7.61
N LEU A 120 19.21 -17.38 -6.96
CA LEU A 120 17.77 -17.20 -6.94
C LEU A 120 17.38 -15.98 -7.79
N SER A 121 17.52 -16.12 -9.12
CA SER A 121 17.25 -15.04 -10.09
C SER A 121 15.99 -15.25 -10.93
N GLY A 122 15.26 -16.34 -10.69
CA GLY A 122 13.98 -16.61 -11.33
C GLY A 122 12.99 -15.46 -11.12
N THR A 123 12.12 -15.23 -12.10
CA THR A 123 11.16 -14.11 -12.08
C THR A 123 10.23 -14.14 -10.87
N ALA A 124 9.89 -15.33 -10.38
CA ALA A 124 9.14 -15.57 -9.15
C ALA A 124 10.00 -16.17 -8.01
N ALA A 125 11.34 -16.02 -8.06
CA ALA A 125 12.23 -16.68 -7.10
C ALA A 125 12.03 -16.18 -5.67
N VAL A 126 11.88 -14.86 -5.49
CA VAL A 126 11.46 -14.23 -4.23
C VAL A 126 10.49 -13.11 -4.54
N VAL A 127 9.23 -13.27 -4.13
CA VAL A 127 8.17 -12.28 -4.29
C VAL A 127 7.55 -11.97 -2.93
N VAL A 128 7.46 -10.68 -2.61
CA VAL A 128 6.73 -10.18 -1.43
C VAL A 128 5.51 -9.41 -1.92
N VAL A 129 4.32 -9.87 -1.55
CA VAL A 129 3.05 -9.22 -1.89
C VAL A 129 2.64 -8.31 -0.74
N VAL A 130 2.38 -7.02 -1.03
CA VAL A 130 1.92 -6.03 -0.06
C VAL A 130 0.49 -5.56 -0.39
N PRO A 131 -0.25 -4.96 0.56
CA PRO A 131 -1.49 -4.26 0.24
C PRO A 131 -1.28 -3.18 -0.83
N GLY A 132 -2.20 -3.10 -1.78
CA GLY A 132 -2.06 -2.25 -2.95
C GLY A 132 -2.97 -1.03 -2.98
N LEU A 133 -3.69 -0.74 -1.89
CA LEU A 133 -4.52 0.45 -1.77
C LEU A 133 -3.82 1.54 -0.98
N LEU A 134 -4.19 2.78 -1.30
CA LEU A 134 -3.86 3.98 -0.57
C LEU A 134 -5.13 4.83 -0.43
N THR A 135 -5.23 5.58 0.65
CA THR A 135 -6.34 6.51 0.86
C THR A 135 -5.87 7.77 1.59
N ASN A 136 -6.48 8.90 1.27
CA ASN A 136 -6.20 10.20 1.88
C ASN A 136 -7.49 10.93 2.22
N MET A 137 -7.56 11.51 3.42
CA MET A 137 -8.63 12.46 3.78
C MET A 137 -8.43 13.77 3.02
N ILE A 138 -9.48 14.32 2.41
CA ILE A 138 -9.40 15.56 1.63
C ILE A 138 -9.79 16.79 2.46
N THR A 139 -10.79 16.67 3.35
CA THR A 139 -11.44 17.85 3.93
C THR A 139 -11.84 17.62 5.39
N PRO A 140 -11.53 18.59 6.26
CA PRO A 140 -12.54 19.19 7.12
C PRO A 140 -12.46 20.72 7.01
N ALA A 141 -13.28 21.35 6.17
CA ALA A 141 -13.21 22.80 5.97
C ALA A 141 -13.72 23.57 7.20
N ALA A 142 -14.74 23.03 7.86
CA ALA A 142 -15.22 23.42 9.18
C ALA A 142 -16.16 22.32 9.67
N LEU A 143 -16.11 22.00 10.95
CA LEU A 143 -17.09 21.11 11.59
C LEU A 143 -17.89 21.96 12.57
N THR A 144 -19.21 21.92 12.48
CA THR A 144 -20.09 22.66 13.38
C THR A 144 -21.05 21.69 14.06
N THR A 145 -21.16 21.79 15.37
CA THR A 145 -22.07 20.94 16.16
C THR A 145 -23.51 21.11 15.67
N GLY A 146 -24.19 19.98 15.48
CA GLY A 146 -25.57 19.93 15.00
C GLY A 146 -25.75 20.29 13.52
N GLN A 147 -24.68 20.55 12.76
CA GLN A 147 -24.75 20.82 11.32
C GLN A 147 -24.13 19.68 10.50
N PRO A 148 -24.82 19.18 9.46
CA PRO A 148 -24.26 18.16 8.58
C PRO A 148 -23.08 18.73 7.80
N THR A 149 -21.96 18.03 7.83
CA THR A 149 -20.74 18.34 7.08
C THR A 149 -20.38 17.17 6.18
N THR A 150 -19.93 17.47 4.97
CA THR A 150 -19.41 16.44 4.05
C THR A 150 -18.00 16.04 4.45
N ILE A 151 -17.79 14.76 4.70
CA ILE A 151 -16.47 14.13 4.86
C ILE A 151 -16.09 13.52 3.52
N GLN A 152 -14.85 13.72 3.09
CA GLN A 152 -14.33 13.19 1.84
C GLN A 152 -12.97 12.52 2.01
N ALA A 153 -12.79 11.43 1.27
CA ALA A 153 -11.51 10.76 1.09
C ALA A 153 -11.28 10.44 -0.38
N ASN A 154 -10.02 10.40 -0.79
CA ASN A 154 -9.61 9.83 -2.06
C ASN A 154 -9.05 8.43 -1.82
N VAL A 155 -9.47 7.46 -2.63
CA VAL A 155 -8.90 6.11 -2.69
C VAL A 155 -8.23 5.93 -4.04
N TYR A 156 -7.05 5.32 -4.05
CA TYR A 156 -6.29 5.01 -5.25
C TYR A 156 -5.46 3.75 -5.01
N MET A 157 -5.07 3.11 -6.10
CA MET A 157 -4.10 2.05 -6.07
C MET A 157 -2.72 2.65 -5.78
N MET A 158 -1.83 1.87 -5.14
CA MET A 158 -0.50 2.32 -4.76
C MET A 158 0.38 2.72 -5.97
N CYS A 159 0.04 2.23 -7.15
CA CYS A 159 0.60 2.64 -8.43
C CYS A 159 0.11 4.02 -8.91
N GLY A 160 -0.66 4.76 -8.11
CA GLY A 160 -1.24 6.06 -8.46
C GLY A 160 -2.51 5.99 -9.30
N CYS A 161 -2.97 4.79 -9.67
CA CYS A 161 -4.20 4.64 -10.46
C CYS A 161 -5.43 4.98 -9.62
N LYS A 162 -6.29 5.83 -10.16
CA LYS A 162 -7.49 6.30 -9.48
C LYS A 162 -8.60 5.25 -9.57
N ILE A 163 -9.37 5.12 -8.49
CA ILE A 163 -10.58 4.28 -8.48
C ILE A 163 -11.64 4.90 -9.40
N ASP A 164 -12.12 4.15 -10.37
CA ASP A 164 -13.13 4.60 -11.34
C ASP A 164 -14.30 3.61 -11.43
N ASN A 165 -15.03 3.57 -12.55
CA ASN A 165 -16.08 2.57 -12.74
C ASN A 165 -15.74 1.54 -13.83
N ASP A 166 -14.58 1.68 -14.46
CA ASP A 166 -14.18 0.88 -15.61
C ASP A 166 -13.23 -0.25 -15.17
N TYR A 167 -12.23 0.07 -14.34
CA TYR A 167 -11.19 -0.86 -13.91
C TYR A 167 -11.30 -1.22 -12.43
N TRP A 168 -11.65 -0.24 -11.58
CA TRP A 168 -11.84 -0.46 -10.15
C TRP A 168 -13.20 0.06 -9.71
N PRO A 169 -14.31 -0.65 -9.99
CA PRO A 169 -15.65 -0.17 -9.69
C PRO A 169 -15.77 0.32 -8.26
N GLY A 170 -16.07 1.61 -8.07
CA GLY A 170 -16.14 2.23 -6.75
C GLY A 170 -17.07 1.52 -5.76
N GLY A 171 -18.10 0.83 -6.26
CA GLY A 171 -19.01 0.00 -5.46
C GLY A 171 -18.37 -1.23 -4.80
N ASN A 172 -17.18 -1.65 -5.23
CA ASN A 172 -16.44 -2.75 -4.62
C ASN A 172 -15.70 -2.32 -3.35
N PHE A 173 -15.62 -1.02 -3.05
CA PHE A 173 -14.87 -0.48 -1.94
C PHE A 173 -15.81 -0.06 -0.80
N ASN A 174 -15.61 -0.66 0.37
CA ASN A 174 -16.19 -0.20 1.61
C ASN A 174 -15.24 0.83 2.23
N VAL A 175 -15.62 2.11 2.16
CA VAL A 175 -14.82 3.21 2.70
C VAL A 175 -15.53 3.81 3.90
N GLN A 176 -14.80 4.01 4.99
CA GLN A 176 -15.32 4.58 6.23
C GLN A 176 -14.38 5.67 6.73
N ALA A 177 -14.93 6.77 7.24
CA ALA A 177 -14.20 7.71 8.07
C ALA A 177 -14.47 7.42 9.54
N VAL A 178 -13.42 7.08 10.28
CA VAL A 178 -13.46 6.91 11.73
C VAL A 178 -13.11 8.25 12.36
N VAL A 179 -13.99 8.73 13.25
CA VAL A 179 -13.81 9.96 13.99
C VAL A 179 -13.51 9.62 15.45
N THR A 180 -12.39 10.11 15.97
CA THR A 180 -12.00 9.96 17.37
C THR A 180 -11.95 11.31 18.06
N ASN A 181 -12.30 11.36 19.35
CA ASN A 181 -12.12 12.56 20.18
C ASN A 181 -10.67 12.67 20.71
N ALA A 182 -10.38 13.70 21.50
CA ALA A 182 -9.06 13.87 22.13
C ALA A 182 -8.61 12.74 23.09
N SER A 183 -9.54 11.92 23.62
CA SER A 183 -9.17 10.76 24.42
C SER A 183 -8.89 9.51 23.58
N GLY A 184 -8.98 9.62 22.25
CA GLY A 184 -8.82 8.50 21.31
C GLY A 184 -10.04 7.59 21.21
N THR A 185 -11.17 7.97 21.82
CA THR A 185 -12.42 7.21 21.74
C THR A 185 -13.11 7.46 20.41
N VAL A 186 -13.55 6.40 19.73
CA VAL A 186 -14.36 6.52 18.51
C VAL A 186 -15.71 7.13 18.87
N VAL A 187 -16.02 8.27 18.28
CA VAL A 187 -17.28 9.00 18.47
C VAL A 187 -18.21 8.89 17.27
N ALA A 188 -17.66 8.56 16.09
CA ALA A 188 -18.46 8.27 14.91
C ALA A 188 -17.70 7.39 13.92
N THR A 189 -18.47 6.63 13.14
CA THR A 189 -17.99 5.92 11.95
C THR A 189 -18.91 6.28 10.80
N VAL A 190 -18.37 6.95 9.79
CA VAL A 190 -19.14 7.58 8.72
C VAL A 190 -18.89 6.82 7.42
N PRO A 191 -19.89 6.15 6.83
CA PRO A 191 -19.73 5.50 5.54
C PRO A 191 -19.51 6.54 4.45
N LEU A 192 -18.48 6.33 3.63
CA LEU A 192 -18.17 7.15 2.47
C LEU A 192 -18.50 6.36 1.21
N TYR A 193 -19.31 6.94 0.34
CA TYR A 193 -19.75 6.32 -0.90
C TYR A 193 -19.04 6.95 -2.09
N TRP A 194 -18.73 6.13 -3.09
CA TRP A 194 -18.10 6.59 -4.32
C TRP A 194 -18.95 7.68 -4.97
N GLN A 195 -18.30 8.81 -5.30
CA GLN A 195 -18.94 9.96 -5.95
C GLN A 195 -18.44 10.12 -7.38
N SER A 196 -17.13 10.04 -7.56
CA SER A 196 -16.44 10.25 -8.83
C SER A 196 -15.02 9.72 -8.74
N LEU A 197 -14.23 9.89 -9.81
CA LEU A 197 -12.84 9.42 -9.92
C LEU A 197 -12.02 9.62 -8.63
N ALA A 198 -11.64 8.51 -7.99
CA ALA A 198 -10.99 8.38 -6.69
C ALA A 198 -11.77 8.90 -5.46
N THR A 199 -12.82 9.71 -5.62
CA THR A 199 -13.46 10.42 -4.51
C THR A 199 -14.62 9.64 -3.89
N PHE A 200 -14.56 9.50 -2.56
CA PHE A 200 -15.60 8.94 -1.71
C PHE A 200 -16.08 10.01 -0.72
N ALA A 201 -17.38 10.10 -0.48
CA ALA A 201 -17.97 11.10 0.40
C ALA A 201 -19.13 10.55 1.24
N GLY A 202 -19.29 11.13 2.43
CA GLY A 202 -20.38 10.86 3.36
C GLY A 202 -20.74 12.11 4.16
N SER A 203 -21.90 12.10 4.81
CA SER A 203 -22.35 13.20 5.66
C SER A 203 -22.22 12.82 7.12
N TRP A 204 -21.71 13.74 7.94
CA TRP A 204 -21.63 13.59 9.39
C TRP A 204 -22.12 14.84 10.09
N THR A 205 -22.93 14.66 11.13
CA THR A 205 -23.41 15.74 12.00
C THR A 205 -22.76 15.56 13.37
N PRO A 206 -21.77 16.39 13.73
CA PRO A 206 -21.12 16.30 15.04
C PRO A 206 -22.11 16.60 16.17
N GLU A 207 -22.12 15.77 17.21
CA GLU A 207 -23.01 15.95 18.36
C GLU A 207 -22.39 16.80 19.48
N THR A 208 -21.06 16.84 19.56
CA THR A 208 -20.33 17.58 20.59
C THR A 208 -19.24 18.44 19.98
N GLN A 209 -19.00 19.58 20.61
CA GLN A 209 -17.87 20.46 20.29
C GLN A 209 -16.54 19.85 20.76
N GLY A 210 -15.45 20.33 20.17
CA GLY A 210 -14.09 20.03 20.62
C GLY A 210 -13.22 19.32 19.58
N PRO A 211 -11.97 19.02 19.96
CA PRO A 211 -10.97 18.44 19.08
C PRO A 211 -11.35 17.01 18.69
N VAL A 212 -11.21 16.72 17.40
CA VAL A 212 -11.40 15.39 16.82
C VAL A 212 -10.29 15.06 15.84
N THR A 213 -10.10 13.77 15.59
CA THR A 213 -9.24 13.26 14.52
C THR A 213 -10.07 12.41 13.59
N LEU A 214 -9.88 12.60 12.28
CA LEU A 214 -10.55 11.83 11.24
C LEU A 214 -9.54 10.96 10.50
N GLN A 215 -9.88 9.69 10.29
CA GLN A 215 -9.06 8.75 9.54
C GLN A 215 -9.94 7.93 8.61
N SER A 216 -9.56 7.84 7.33
CA SER A 216 -10.25 6.94 6.41
C SER A 216 -9.67 5.53 6.52
N PHE A 217 -10.54 4.53 6.41
CA PHE A 217 -10.23 3.13 6.24
C PHE A 217 -10.98 2.62 5.03
N VAL A 218 -10.30 1.85 4.18
CA VAL A 218 -10.88 1.24 2.99
C VAL A 218 -10.64 -0.26 3.01
N ILE A 219 -11.65 -1.00 2.59
CA ILE A 219 -11.57 -2.42 2.28
C ILE A 219 -12.18 -2.63 0.90
N GLU A 220 -11.42 -3.25 0.00
CA GLU A 220 -11.94 -3.77 -1.25
C GLU A 220 -12.62 -5.12 -0.97
N THR A 221 -13.93 -5.14 -1.08
CA THR A 221 -14.80 -6.23 -0.61
C THR A 221 -14.60 -7.55 -1.35
N THR A 222 -14.00 -7.49 -2.53
CA THR A 222 -13.82 -8.64 -3.41
C THR A 222 -12.56 -9.49 -3.08
N ASN A 223 -11.56 -8.94 -2.37
CA ASN A 223 -10.26 -9.60 -2.06
C ASN A 223 -9.75 -9.31 -0.65
N GLY A 224 -10.33 -8.34 0.05
CA GLY A 224 -9.86 -7.93 1.37
C GLY A 224 -8.60 -7.07 1.34
N ASN A 225 -8.26 -6.44 0.20
CA ASN A 225 -7.21 -5.44 0.14
C ASN A 225 -7.63 -4.24 1.00
N THR A 226 -6.73 -3.73 1.84
CA THR A 226 -7.05 -2.68 2.80
C THR A 226 -6.05 -1.54 2.77
N ALA A 227 -6.50 -0.36 3.19
CA ALA A 227 -5.64 0.77 3.50
C ALA A 227 -6.28 1.66 4.55
N PHE A 228 -5.46 2.52 5.14
CA PHE A 228 -5.91 3.61 5.99
C PHE A 228 -5.25 4.92 5.53
N SER A 229 -5.73 6.07 6.00
CA SER A 229 -5.06 7.35 5.73
C SER A 229 -4.25 7.83 6.92
N VAL A 230 -3.36 8.79 6.70
CA VAL A 230 -2.85 9.61 7.80
C VAL A 230 -4.04 10.28 8.51
N PRO A 231 -4.08 10.29 9.86
CA PRO A 231 -5.15 10.97 10.58
C PRO A 231 -5.08 12.49 10.37
N VAL A 232 -6.24 13.13 10.23
CA VAL A 232 -6.37 14.58 10.09
C VAL A 232 -7.06 15.14 11.33
N SER A 233 -6.38 16.04 12.04
CA SER A 233 -6.94 16.75 13.17
C SER A 233 -7.90 17.85 12.72
N ALA A 234 -9.02 17.98 13.43
CA ALA A 234 -10.00 19.04 13.23
C ALA A 234 -10.59 19.48 14.58
N ASN A 235 -11.36 20.56 14.58
CA ASN A 235 -12.05 21.04 15.76
C ASN A 235 -13.52 21.31 15.43
N VAL A 236 -14.43 20.72 16.20
CA VAL A 236 -15.87 20.98 16.07
C VAL A 236 -16.21 22.27 16.83
N GLN A 237 -16.74 23.26 16.11
CA GLN A 237 -17.23 24.54 16.64
C GLN A 237 -18.70 24.47 17.04
#